data_AF-A0A938MLD2-F1
#
_entry.id   AF-A0A938MLD2-F1
#
_cell.length_a   1.000
_cell.length_b   1.000
_cell.length_c   1.000
_cell.angle_alpha   90.00
_cell.angle_beta   90.00
_cell.angle_gamma   90.00
#
_symmetry.space_group_name_H-M   'P 1'
#
loop_
_entity.id
_entity.type
_entity.pdbx_description
1 polymer ?
#
loop_
_entity_poly.entity_id
_entity_poly.type
_entity_poly.pdbx_seq_one_letter_code
_entity_poly.pdbx_strand_id
1 'polypeptide(L)'
;RWDEGKWGWHAPSDDMPAGVIECYDLVYDSPAFDKLSQERGYDVRKRFENDFLRDTFAAVSAHPNHVNNYVAYLSVAAHIGRVMGEPRFVHWAFHWMKQNVYAGCFYDGMWHESPSYHYMTTSGLRSCFESVRGYSDPPGYVDPTDGTRLENLDPDKDVAFWAKVRHAPEALDFPNGCSTPVHDTWGGTRASKPRDQTVSTILPGFGHASLGRGAGPNQMQAQLHFSGGYGHHHLDNLHLTLFAKGREMLSDIGYTWTSIRWWTTSTFSHNTVTVDGKDQAGKSSDGDLLWFFPDSHGVAVVEADGQRGYGHIEKLDTYRRLLVMIPVSDADAYVVDLFRTRGGSVHDWLLHGDADEDMSAACSLPLSQKLARMDAKGVKAYELMRDVQSAQAAEGLNVTFTYVANPDKGVRVHLVGGGQTQVFLGRSPSVRRTGIGGRGDNRKVLDFWMPQLVVRRTGPAPFQSAFAAVHEPFDGKPFIESVTALPLAPPDPSAVALRVKHSD
;
A
#
# COMPACT_ATOMS: atom_id res chain seq x y z
N ARG A 1 19.47 9.00 5.01
CA ARG A 1 19.99 10.36 4.78
C ARG A 1 19.25 10.85 3.56
N TRP A 2 18.60 12.00 3.63
CA TRP A 2 18.09 12.67 2.44
C TRP A 2 19.28 13.40 1.85
N ASP A 3 19.64 13.09 0.62
CA ASP A 3 20.73 13.77 -0.06
C ASP A 3 20.13 15.05 -0.63
N GLU A 4 20.48 16.20 -0.05
CA GLU A 4 20.00 17.51 -0.48
C GLU A 4 20.46 17.76 -1.92
N GLY A 5 19.52 18.05 -2.82
CA GLY A 5 19.83 18.46 -4.19
C GLY A 5 20.24 19.92 -4.24
N LYS A 6 21.02 20.33 -5.25
CA LYS A 6 21.48 21.71 -5.41
C LYS A 6 20.33 22.73 -5.46
N TRP A 7 19.17 22.33 -5.98
CA TRP A 7 17.99 23.18 -6.15
C TRP A 7 16.78 22.72 -5.33
N GLY A 8 16.95 21.73 -4.44
CA GLY A 8 15.82 21.13 -3.73
C GLY A 8 16.22 20.09 -2.69
N TRP A 9 15.29 19.20 -2.38
CA TRP A 9 15.40 18.29 -1.23
C TRP A 9 15.85 16.88 -1.63
N HIS A 10 15.86 16.55 -2.94
CA HIS A 10 16.08 15.20 -3.44
C HIS A 10 17.15 15.15 -4.53
N ALA A 11 18.38 14.79 -4.18
CA ALA A 11 19.39 14.41 -5.18
C ALA A 11 19.14 12.99 -5.72
N PRO A 12 19.47 12.71 -7.01
CA PRO A 12 19.98 13.65 -8.01
C PRO A 12 18.86 14.44 -8.72
N SER A 13 17.59 14.20 -8.36
CA SER A 13 16.45 14.74 -9.09
C SER A 13 16.36 16.27 -9.08
N ASP A 14 16.67 16.89 -7.94
CA ASP A 14 16.66 18.33 -7.75
C ASP A 14 18.03 18.97 -8.04
N ASP A 15 18.95 18.25 -8.69
CA ASP A 15 20.20 18.83 -9.20
C ASP A 15 20.00 19.48 -10.59
N MET A 16 18.96 19.10 -11.33
CA MET A 16 18.59 19.75 -12.59
C MET A 16 17.67 20.96 -12.36
N PRO A 17 18.01 22.15 -12.89
CA PRO A 17 17.25 23.37 -12.64
C PRO A 17 16.00 23.45 -13.53
N ALA A 18 14.87 22.93 -13.04
CA ALA A 18 13.58 23.04 -13.74
C ALA A 18 13.21 24.51 -14.04
N GLY A 19 12.65 24.79 -15.22
CA GLY A 19 12.23 26.12 -15.65
C GLY A 19 13.34 26.98 -16.28
N VAL A 20 14.61 26.73 -15.94
CA VAL A 20 15.74 27.52 -16.42
C VAL A 20 15.95 27.34 -17.93
N ILE A 21 15.81 26.11 -18.44
CA ILE A 21 16.01 25.82 -19.85
C ILE A 21 14.89 26.40 -20.72
N GLU A 22 13.65 26.37 -20.25
CA GLU A 22 12.51 26.96 -20.94
C GLU A 22 12.62 28.49 -21.01
N CYS A 23 13.13 29.11 -19.93
CA CYS A 23 13.42 30.54 -19.95
C CYS A 23 14.55 30.87 -20.92
N TYR A 24 15.62 30.06 -20.93
CA TYR A 24 16.74 30.24 -21.85
C TYR A 24 16.31 30.17 -23.30
N ASP A 25 15.49 29.19 -23.67
CA ASP A 25 14.91 29.04 -25.03
C ASP A 25 14.13 30.30 -25.46
N LEU A 26 13.25 30.79 -24.60
CA LEU A 26 12.44 31.99 -24.87
C LEU A 26 13.26 33.26 -25.10
N VAL A 27 14.42 33.38 -24.45
CA VAL A 27 15.27 34.57 -24.55
C VAL A 27 16.55 34.34 -25.33
N TYR A 28 16.73 33.17 -25.96
CA TYR A 28 17.98 32.78 -26.60
C TYR A 28 18.41 33.82 -27.63
N ASP A 29 17.51 34.24 -28.51
CA ASP A 29 17.78 35.21 -29.58
C ASP A 29 17.77 36.68 -29.11
N SER A 30 17.62 36.93 -27.81
CA SER A 30 17.61 38.29 -27.27
C SER A 30 18.96 38.98 -27.45
N PRO A 31 19.01 40.22 -27.99
CA PRO A 31 20.23 41.02 -28.06
C PRO A 31 20.88 41.31 -26.69
N ALA A 32 20.13 41.12 -25.61
CA ALA A 32 20.63 41.29 -24.24
C ALA A 32 21.82 40.37 -23.94
N PHE A 33 21.83 39.14 -24.47
CA PHE A 33 22.96 38.22 -24.29
C PHE A 33 24.21 38.68 -25.05
N ASP A 34 24.06 39.30 -26.21
CA ASP A 34 25.21 39.83 -26.98
C ASP A 34 25.85 41.00 -26.23
N LYS A 35 25.01 41.92 -25.74
CA LYS A 35 25.47 43.03 -24.89
C LYS A 35 26.17 42.50 -23.64
N LEU A 36 25.58 41.53 -22.96
CA LEU A 36 26.18 40.94 -21.77
C LEU A 36 27.51 40.22 -22.09
N SER A 37 27.60 39.55 -23.24
CA SER A 37 28.84 38.91 -23.70
C SER A 37 29.96 39.93 -23.94
N GLN A 38 29.64 41.07 -24.55
CA GLN A 38 30.58 42.18 -24.72
C GLN A 38 31.04 42.75 -23.37
N GLU A 39 30.12 42.98 -22.43
CA GLU A 39 30.43 43.49 -21.09
C GLU A 39 31.28 42.53 -20.27
N ARG A 40 31.06 41.22 -20.41
CA ARG A 40 31.76 40.17 -19.65
C ARG A 40 33.07 39.72 -20.28
N GLY A 41 33.31 40.04 -21.55
CA GLY A 41 34.51 39.65 -22.29
C GLY A 41 34.55 38.16 -22.68
N TYR A 42 33.41 37.46 -22.65
CA TYR A 42 33.27 36.08 -23.11
C TYR A 42 31.85 35.84 -23.63
N ASP A 43 31.67 34.81 -24.45
CA ASP A 43 30.36 34.37 -24.93
C ASP A 43 29.53 33.78 -23.78
N VAL A 44 28.53 34.53 -23.33
CA VAL A 44 27.69 34.15 -22.17
C VAL A 44 26.82 32.94 -22.49
N ARG A 45 26.30 32.82 -23.71
CA ARG A 45 25.47 31.67 -24.12
C ARG A 45 26.30 30.41 -24.10
N LYS A 46 27.45 30.44 -24.78
CA LYS A 46 28.37 29.30 -24.81
C LYS A 46 28.85 28.91 -23.42
N ARG A 47 29.13 29.89 -22.56
CA ARG A 47 29.54 29.61 -21.18
C ARG A 47 28.41 29.00 -20.35
N PHE A 48 27.19 29.52 -20.46
CA PHE A 48 26.03 28.97 -19.78
C PHE A 48 25.73 27.54 -20.24
N GLU A 49 25.80 27.27 -21.53
CA GLU A 49 25.59 25.92 -22.07
C GLU A 49 26.66 24.93 -21.60
N ASN A 50 27.94 25.31 -21.62
CA ASN A 50 29.04 24.42 -21.24
C ASN A 50 29.19 24.26 -19.73
N ASP A 51 29.41 25.38 -19.04
CA ASP A 51 29.84 25.40 -17.63
C ASP A 51 28.65 25.26 -16.67
N PHE A 52 27.41 25.26 -17.18
CA PHE A 52 26.21 25.11 -16.36
C PHE A 52 25.32 23.97 -16.85
N LEU A 53 24.79 24.01 -18.07
CA LEU A 53 23.85 22.98 -18.53
C LEU A 53 24.52 21.61 -18.76
N ARG A 54 25.62 21.56 -19.52
CA ARG A 54 26.36 20.30 -19.77
C ARG A 54 26.97 19.73 -18.49
N ASP A 55 27.57 20.57 -17.65
CA ASP A 55 28.14 20.14 -16.37
C ASP A 55 27.06 19.63 -15.39
N THR A 56 25.89 20.26 -15.35
CA THR A 56 24.76 19.77 -14.54
C THR A 56 24.29 18.41 -15.04
N PHE A 57 24.12 18.24 -16.35
CA PHE A 57 23.78 16.93 -16.92
C PHE A 57 24.86 15.88 -16.63
N ALA A 58 26.14 16.22 -16.75
CA ALA A 58 27.24 15.31 -16.47
C ALA A 58 27.24 14.84 -15.02
N ALA A 59 26.97 15.73 -14.06
CA ALA A 59 26.86 15.37 -12.65
C ALA A 59 25.66 14.44 -12.37
N VAL A 60 24.49 14.75 -12.93
CA VAL A 60 23.29 13.91 -12.74
C VAL A 60 23.45 12.56 -13.42
N SER A 61 23.85 12.54 -14.69
CA SER A 61 24.00 11.32 -15.48
C SER A 61 25.15 10.40 -15.04
N ALA A 62 26.02 10.87 -14.15
CA ALA A 62 27.04 10.04 -13.52
C ALA A 62 26.45 9.04 -12.51
N HIS A 63 25.21 9.25 -12.03
CA HIS A 63 24.53 8.26 -11.21
C HIS A 63 24.20 7.02 -12.05
N PRO A 64 24.53 5.81 -11.57
CA PRO A 64 24.40 4.59 -12.39
C PRO A 64 22.96 4.10 -12.51
N ASN A 65 22.04 4.58 -11.67
CA ASN A 65 20.64 4.18 -11.67
C ASN A 65 19.72 5.40 -11.44
N HIS A 66 18.69 5.51 -12.27
CA HIS A 66 17.68 6.56 -12.23
C HIS A 66 16.24 6.00 -12.19
N VAL A 67 16.09 4.73 -11.81
CA VAL A 67 14.78 4.16 -11.46
C VAL A 67 14.41 4.62 -10.05
N ASN A 68 13.42 5.50 -9.94
CA ASN A 68 12.97 6.11 -8.69
C ASN A 68 11.56 6.69 -8.83
N ASN A 69 10.87 6.97 -7.73
CA ASN A 69 9.54 7.59 -7.75
C ASN A 69 9.54 9.09 -8.11
N TYR A 70 10.71 9.73 -8.03
CA TYR A 70 10.87 11.15 -8.33
C TYR A 70 11.55 11.33 -9.70
N VAL A 71 10.75 11.17 -10.76
CA VAL A 71 11.24 11.09 -12.16
C VAL A 71 11.26 12.42 -12.93
N ALA A 72 10.67 13.49 -12.37
CA ALA A 72 10.34 14.70 -13.14
C ALA A 72 11.54 15.35 -13.84
N TYR A 73 12.74 15.25 -13.26
CA TYR A 73 13.98 15.79 -13.81
C TYR A 73 14.41 15.15 -15.14
N LEU A 74 13.93 13.95 -15.48
CA LEU A 74 14.17 13.33 -16.78
C LEU A 74 13.57 14.19 -17.91
N SER A 75 12.43 14.85 -17.66
CA SER A 75 11.86 15.82 -18.62
C SER A 75 12.78 17.03 -18.82
N VAL A 76 13.41 17.51 -17.75
CA VAL A 76 14.36 18.63 -17.78
C VAL A 76 15.59 18.25 -18.60
N ALA A 77 16.15 17.05 -18.40
CA ALA A 77 17.25 16.54 -19.21
C ALA A 77 16.89 16.49 -20.71
N ALA A 78 15.69 15.99 -21.04
CA ALA A 78 15.20 15.95 -22.41
C ALA A 78 15.02 17.36 -23.00
N HIS A 79 14.48 18.32 -22.24
CA HIS A 79 14.35 19.71 -22.68
C HIS A 79 15.70 20.37 -22.94
N ILE A 80 16.69 20.18 -22.06
CA ILE A 80 18.07 20.64 -22.28
C ILE A 80 18.61 20.07 -23.61
N GLY A 81 18.43 18.77 -23.83
CA GLY A 81 18.82 18.12 -25.08
C GLY A 81 18.18 18.74 -26.31
N ARG A 82 16.87 19.02 -26.26
CA ARG A 82 16.13 19.59 -27.38
C ARG A 82 16.55 21.03 -27.69
N VAL A 83 16.64 21.88 -26.67
CA VAL A 83 16.97 23.31 -26.82
C VAL A 83 18.42 23.50 -27.27
N MET A 84 19.35 22.70 -26.75
CA MET A 84 20.77 22.80 -27.11
C MET A 84 21.13 22.05 -28.41
N GLY A 85 20.20 21.28 -29.00
CA GLY A 85 20.50 20.41 -30.12
C GLY A 85 21.48 19.29 -29.76
N GLU A 86 21.32 18.70 -28.57
CA GLU A 86 22.14 17.62 -27.99
C GLU A 86 21.32 16.31 -27.90
N PRO A 87 21.24 15.51 -28.97
CA PRO A 87 20.39 14.32 -29.03
C PRO A 87 20.69 13.29 -27.92
N ARG A 88 21.96 13.15 -27.54
CA ARG A 88 22.40 12.23 -26.46
C ARG A 88 21.64 12.45 -25.16
N PHE A 89 21.26 13.68 -24.84
CA PHE A 89 20.54 13.99 -23.59
C PHE A 89 19.09 13.48 -23.67
N VAL A 90 18.47 13.60 -24.84
CA VAL A 90 17.12 13.08 -25.11
C VAL A 90 17.11 11.55 -25.07
N HIS A 91 18.10 10.91 -25.71
CA HIS A 91 18.29 9.46 -25.67
C HIS A 91 18.49 8.95 -24.24
N TRP A 92 19.38 9.58 -23.47
CA TRP A 92 19.61 9.23 -22.06
C TRP A 92 18.34 9.38 -21.21
N ALA A 93 17.62 10.48 -21.38
CA ALA A 93 16.40 10.73 -20.63
C ALA A 93 15.33 9.69 -20.98
N PHE A 94 15.09 9.45 -22.27
CA PHE A 94 14.11 8.47 -22.74
C PHE A 94 14.46 7.04 -22.33
N HIS A 95 15.75 6.68 -22.31
CA HIS A 95 16.22 5.42 -21.76
C HIS A 95 15.75 5.24 -20.31
N TRP A 96 16.00 6.23 -19.44
CA TRP A 96 15.61 6.13 -18.04
C TRP A 96 14.11 6.24 -17.79
N MET A 97 13.37 6.96 -18.64
CA MET A 97 11.91 6.92 -18.63
C MET A 97 11.41 5.49 -18.89
N LYS A 98 11.99 4.79 -19.89
CA LYS A 98 11.69 3.38 -20.16
C LYS A 98 12.09 2.48 -18.99
N GLN A 99 13.26 2.68 -18.38
CA GLN A 99 13.69 1.86 -17.23
C GLN A 99 12.77 2.02 -16.02
N ASN A 100 12.24 3.22 -15.75
CA ASN A 100 11.23 3.40 -14.70
C ASN A 100 9.95 2.58 -14.96
N VAL A 101 9.56 2.42 -16.24
CA VAL A 101 8.43 1.57 -16.63
C VAL A 101 8.77 0.07 -16.53
N TYR A 102 9.90 -0.37 -17.11
CA TYR A 102 10.22 -1.79 -17.26
C TYR A 102 10.92 -2.42 -16.05
N ALA A 103 11.74 -1.67 -15.34
CA ALA A 103 12.49 -2.14 -14.17
C ALA A 103 11.87 -1.67 -12.85
N GLY A 104 11.18 -0.54 -12.84
CA GLY A 104 10.54 0.00 -11.64
C GLY A 104 9.15 -0.56 -11.34
N CYS A 105 8.47 -1.13 -12.33
CA CYS A 105 7.16 -1.75 -12.14
C CYS A 105 7.28 -3.28 -12.16
N PHE A 106 6.43 -3.95 -11.37
CA PHE A 106 6.22 -5.39 -11.48
C PHE A 106 5.59 -5.75 -12.83
N TYR A 107 5.64 -7.03 -13.21
CA TYR A 107 5.07 -7.52 -14.46
C TYR A 107 3.54 -7.32 -14.59
N ASP A 108 2.85 -7.10 -13.48
CA ASP A 108 1.44 -6.73 -13.42
C ASP A 108 1.19 -5.21 -13.58
N GLY A 109 2.25 -4.43 -13.77
CA GLY A 109 2.23 -3.00 -14.05
C GLY A 109 2.31 -2.14 -12.79
N MET A 110 2.25 -2.73 -11.60
CA MET A 110 2.24 -1.99 -10.36
C MET A 110 3.63 -1.44 -10.03
N TRP A 111 3.68 -0.21 -9.51
CA TRP A 111 4.93 0.35 -9.01
C TRP A 111 5.25 -0.29 -7.66
N HIS A 112 6.51 -0.63 -7.45
CA HIS A 112 6.91 -1.53 -6.36
C HIS A 112 6.69 -0.99 -4.94
N GLU A 113 6.52 0.33 -4.77
CA GLU A 113 6.45 0.95 -3.43
C GLU A 113 5.06 0.95 -2.81
N SER A 114 4.04 1.47 -3.51
CA SER A 114 2.65 1.56 -3.04
C SER A 114 1.74 2.18 -4.12
N PRO A 115 0.40 2.11 -3.98
CA PRO A 115 -0.53 2.84 -4.83
C PRO A 115 -0.31 4.36 -4.91
N SER A 116 -0.11 5.08 -3.80
CA SER A 116 0.14 6.54 -3.89
C SER A 116 1.43 6.87 -4.63
N TYR A 117 2.51 6.11 -4.37
CA TYR A 117 3.76 6.31 -5.08
C TYR A 117 3.67 5.85 -6.54
N HIS A 118 2.84 4.86 -6.87
CA HIS A 118 2.52 4.54 -8.26
C HIS A 118 1.94 5.74 -9.00
N TYR A 119 0.90 6.37 -8.46
CA TYR A 119 0.27 7.53 -9.11
C TYR A 119 1.21 8.75 -9.18
N MET A 120 2.05 8.96 -8.17
CA MET A 120 3.11 9.98 -8.20
C MET A 120 4.09 9.73 -9.35
N THR A 121 4.68 8.54 -9.41
CA THR A 121 5.66 8.15 -10.43
C THR A 121 5.07 8.21 -11.82
N THR A 122 3.89 7.63 -12.04
CA THR A 122 3.24 7.59 -13.35
C THR A 122 2.78 8.97 -13.82
N SER A 123 2.34 9.86 -12.92
CA SER A 123 2.05 11.25 -13.27
C SER A 123 3.31 12.00 -13.71
N GLY A 124 4.44 11.79 -13.01
CA GLY A 124 5.75 12.31 -13.40
C GLY A 124 6.21 11.75 -14.75
N LEU A 125 6.10 10.44 -14.96
CA LEU A 125 6.47 9.78 -16.22
C LEU A 125 5.61 10.25 -17.39
N ARG A 126 4.31 10.47 -17.18
CA ARG A 126 3.44 11.06 -18.21
C ARG A 126 3.99 12.41 -18.66
N SER A 127 4.37 13.27 -17.73
CA SER A 127 4.96 14.58 -18.05
C SER A 127 6.30 14.44 -18.79
N CYS A 128 7.12 13.46 -18.40
CA CYS A 128 8.37 13.12 -19.09
C CYS A 128 8.14 12.59 -20.52
N PHE A 129 7.15 11.73 -20.73
CA PHE A 129 6.82 11.21 -22.04
C PHE A 129 6.29 12.31 -22.98
N GLU A 130 5.47 13.22 -22.48
CA GLU A 130 5.05 14.39 -23.28
C GLU A 130 6.24 15.28 -23.68
N SER A 131 7.28 15.37 -22.83
CA SER A 131 8.47 16.18 -23.10
C SER A 131 9.30 15.67 -24.30
N VAL A 132 9.22 14.38 -24.61
CA VAL A 132 9.93 13.74 -25.74
C VAL A 132 9.03 13.45 -26.94
N ARG A 133 7.71 13.65 -26.81
CA ARG A 133 6.77 13.37 -27.89
C ARG A 133 7.11 14.19 -29.15
N GLY A 134 6.99 13.55 -30.31
CA GLY A 134 7.28 14.11 -31.63
C GLY A 134 8.75 14.39 -31.90
N TYR A 135 9.65 14.11 -30.95
CA TYR A 135 11.08 14.31 -31.15
C TYR A 135 11.62 13.41 -32.26
N SER A 136 12.51 13.96 -33.07
CA SER A 136 13.28 13.24 -34.08
C SER A 136 14.72 13.69 -34.01
N ASP A 137 15.65 12.74 -34.09
CA ASP A 137 17.06 13.06 -34.13
C ASP A 137 17.43 13.89 -35.37
N PRO A 138 18.44 14.77 -35.31
CA PRO A 138 18.97 15.48 -36.47
C PRO A 138 19.40 14.50 -37.58
N PRO A 139 19.27 14.86 -38.87
CA PRO A 139 19.68 13.99 -39.97
C PRO A 139 21.11 13.45 -39.81
N GLY A 140 21.29 12.14 -39.96
CA GLY A 140 22.59 11.48 -39.85
C GLY A 140 23.04 11.15 -38.42
N TYR A 141 22.33 11.62 -37.38
CA TYR A 141 22.60 11.20 -36.00
C TYR A 141 22.13 9.75 -35.76
N VAL A 142 22.99 8.99 -35.08
CA VAL A 142 22.74 7.66 -34.51
C VAL A 142 23.39 7.68 -33.14
N ASP A 143 22.66 7.26 -32.11
CA ASP A 143 23.18 7.30 -30.75
C ASP A 143 24.37 6.34 -30.59
N PRO A 144 25.53 6.81 -30.09
CA PRO A 144 26.71 5.96 -29.98
C PRO A 144 26.61 4.92 -28.86
N THR A 145 25.64 5.05 -27.95
CA THR A 145 25.45 4.13 -26.80
C THR A 145 24.80 2.83 -27.22
N ASP A 146 23.74 2.91 -28.04
CA ASP A 146 22.91 1.75 -28.40
C ASP A 146 22.67 1.61 -29.91
N GLY A 147 23.22 2.51 -30.73
CA GLY A 147 23.08 2.47 -32.19
C GLY A 147 21.68 2.84 -32.68
N THR A 148 20.82 3.39 -31.82
CA THR A 148 19.45 3.72 -32.18
C THR A 148 19.31 5.14 -32.73
N ARG A 149 18.19 5.38 -33.42
CA ARG A 149 17.76 6.69 -33.88
C ARG A 149 16.30 6.87 -33.47
N LEU A 150 15.97 8.02 -32.90
CA LEU A 150 14.60 8.39 -32.55
C LEU A 150 13.98 9.15 -33.73
N GLU A 151 12.77 8.77 -34.12
CA GLU A 151 12.04 9.36 -35.24
C GLU A 151 10.57 9.47 -34.89
N ASN A 152 10.05 10.70 -34.87
CA ASN A 152 8.68 11.05 -34.49
C ASN A 152 8.17 10.27 -33.26
N LEU A 153 8.92 10.37 -32.16
CA LEU A 153 8.73 9.56 -30.96
C LEU A 153 7.31 9.69 -30.39
N ASP A 154 6.67 8.55 -30.15
CA ASP A 154 5.33 8.42 -29.58
C ASP A 154 5.37 7.42 -28.42
N PRO A 155 5.53 7.89 -27.17
CA PRO A 155 5.72 6.99 -26.03
C PRO A 155 4.58 5.99 -25.80
N ASP A 156 3.35 6.33 -26.22
CA ASP A 156 2.21 5.42 -26.13
C ASP A 156 2.34 4.22 -27.08
N LYS A 157 3.12 4.35 -28.15
CA LYS A 157 3.45 3.27 -29.09
C LYS A 157 4.80 2.64 -28.79
N ASP A 158 5.79 3.47 -28.46
CA ASP A 158 7.19 3.05 -28.32
C ASP A 158 7.47 2.36 -26.98
N VAL A 159 6.61 2.56 -25.98
CA VAL A 159 6.73 1.95 -24.65
C VAL A 159 5.51 1.07 -24.39
N ALA A 160 5.45 -0.10 -25.03
CA ALA A 160 4.27 -0.99 -25.01
C ALA A 160 3.71 -1.31 -23.61
N PHE A 161 4.57 -1.45 -22.59
CA PHE A 161 4.13 -1.75 -21.22
C PHE A 161 3.48 -0.56 -20.50
N TRP A 162 3.69 0.66 -20.99
CA TRP A 162 3.17 1.89 -20.39
C TRP A 162 1.65 1.88 -20.26
N ALA A 163 0.94 1.38 -21.26
CA ALA A 163 -0.53 1.32 -21.24
C ALA A 163 -1.07 0.49 -20.06
N LYS A 164 -0.37 -0.58 -19.67
CA LYS A 164 -0.73 -1.40 -18.52
C LYS A 164 -0.35 -0.71 -17.20
N VAL A 165 0.84 -0.13 -17.14
CA VAL A 165 1.34 0.57 -15.94
C VAL A 165 0.38 1.66 -15.51
N ARG A 166 -0.10 2.52 -16.42
CA ARG A 166 -0.97 3.67 -16.07
C ARG A 166 -2.23 3.34 -15.25
N HIS A 167 -2.74 2.12 -15.35
CA HIS A 167 -4.02 1.71 -14.78
C HIS A 167 -3.89 0.57 -13.77
N ALA A 168 -2.65 0.12 -13.46
CA ALA A 168 -2.44 -1.06 -12.63
C ALA A 168 -3.13 -0.99 -11.25
N PRO A 169 -3.06 0.12 -10.48
CA PRO A 169 -3.69 0.18 -9.16
C PRO A 169 -5.23 0.15 -9.20
N GLU A 170 -5.86 0.52 -10.32
CA GLU A 170 -7.33 0.52 -10.47
C GLU A 170 -7.94 -0.87 -10.22
N ALA A 171 -7.17 -1.93 -10.46
CA ALA A 171 -7.55 -3.31 -10.18
C ALA A 171 -7.77 -3.57 -8.68
N LEU A 172 -7.13 -2.80 -7.81
CA LEU A 172 -7.18 -2.97 -6.36
C LEU A 172 -8.05 -1.94 -5.66
N ASP A 173 -8.14 -0.72 -6.20
CA ASP A 173 -8.88 0.40 -5.60
C ASP A 173 -10.25 -0.02 -5.07
N PHE A 174 -10.79 0.69 -4.08
CA PHE A 174 -12.11 0.40 -3.54
C PHE A 174 -13.23 0.67 -4.55
N PRO A 175 -14.42 0.06 -4.37
CA PRO A 175 -15.55 0.24 -5.28
C PRO A 175 -15.97 1.70 -5.49
N ASN A 176 -15.72 2.56 -4.50
CA ASN A 176 -16.00 3.99 -4.54
C ASN A 176 -14.92 4.82 -5.27
N GLY A 177 -13.91 4.18 -5.88
CA GLY A 177 -12.81 4.82 -6.61
C GLY A 177 -11.67 5.33 -5.73
N CYS A 178 -11.73 5.12 -4.41
CA CYS A 178 -10.63 5.46 -3.52
C CYS A 178 -9.49 4.43 -3.64
N SER A 179 -8.24 4.90 -3.62
CA SER A 179 -7.08 4.03 -3.60
C SER A 179 -7.03 3.16 -2.37
N THR A 180 -6.63 1.92 -2.56
CA THR A 180 -6.42 0.99 -1.46
C THR A 180 -5.23 1.46 -0.61
N PRO A 181 -5.44 1.79 0.67
CA PRO A 181 -4.45 2.46 1.52
C PRO A 181 -3.37 1.53 2.10
N VAL A 182 -2.82 0.61 1.28
CA VAL A 182 -1.70 -0.26 1.67
C VAL A 182 -0.39 0.51 1.60
N HIS A 183 0.54 0.15 2.48
CA HIS A 183 1.84 0.82 2.59
C HIS A 183 1.67 2.35 2.75
N ASP A 184 2.64 3.16 2.34
CA ASP A 184 2.47 4.62 2.30
C ASP A 184 1.51 5.05 1.17
N THR A 185 0.22 4.77 1.34
CA THR A 185 -0.87 5.28 0.51
C THR A 185 -1.82 6.19 1.31
N TRP A 186 -2.13 7.36 0.76
CA TRP A 186 -3.09 8.29 1.36
C TRP A 186 -4.53 7.76 1.29
N GLY A 187 -5.13 7.51 2.45
CA GLY A 187 -6.55 7.16 2.57
C GLY A 187 -7.47 8.22 1.95
N GLY A 188 -8.60 7.76 1.37
CA GLY A 188 -9.61 8.62 0.74
C GLY A 188 -9.22 9.25 -0.61
N THR A 189 -8.03 8.95 -1.14
CA THR A 189 -7.59 9.47 -2.45
C THR A 189 -8.41 8.85 -3.58
N ARG A 190 -9.24 9.62 -4.27
CA ARG A 190 -10.01 9.15 -5.43
C ARG A 190 -9.14 9.09 -6.68
N ALA A 191 -8.50 7.95 -6.91
CA ALA A 191 -7.58 7.77 -8.04
C ALA A 191 -8.22 7.06 -9.24
N SER A 192 -9.29 6.29 -9.03
CA SER A 192 -10.05 5.64 -10.10
C SER A 192 -11.50 6.08 -10.11
N LYS A 193 -12.20 5.76 -11.19
CA LYS A 193 -13.65 5.96 -11.28
C LYS A 193 -14.34 4.96 -10.35
N PRO A 194 -15.40 5.37 -9.61
CA PRO A 194 -16.28 4.43 -8.95
C PRO A 194 -16.80 3.40 -9.96
N ARG A 195 -16.93 2.15 -9.53
CA ARG A 195 -17.36 1.04 -10.40
C ARG A 195 -18.77 0.61 -10.03
N ASP A 196 -19.58 0.24 -11.02
CA ASP A 196 -20.97 -0.21 -10.80
C ASP A 196 -21.05 -1.63 -10.22
N GLN A 197 -20.02 -2.45 -10.48
CA GLN A 197 -19.92 -3.83 -10.02
C GLN A 197 -18.49 -4.14 -9.56
N THR A 198 -18.37 -4.97 -8.52
CA THR A 198 -17.08 -5.48 -8.04
C THR A 198 -16.93 -6.95 -8.38
N VAL A 199 -15.72 -7.34 -8.79
CA VAL A 199 -15.30 -8.73 -9.05
C VAL A 199 -13.99 -9.00 -8.33
N SER A 200 -13.62 -10.28 -8.18
CA SER A 200 -12.31 -10.66 -7.66
C SER A 200 -11.18 -10.26 -8.62
N THR A 201 -10.10 -9.69 -8.08
CA THR A 201 -8.94 -9.19 -8.84
C THR A 201 -7.64 -9.53 -8.10
N ILE A 202 -6.51 -9.52 -8.82
CA ILE A 202 -5.19 -9.78 -8.23
C ILE A 202 -4.10 -9.04 -8.99
N LEU A 203 -3.15 -8.47 -8.24
CA LEU A 203 -1.84 -8.01 -8.71
C LEU A 203 -0.78 -8.90 -8.04
N PRO A 204 -0.43 -10.06 -8.64
CA PRO A 204 0.41 -11.06 -8.00
C PRO A 204 1.89 -10.68 -7.95
N GLY A 205 2.36 -9.77 -8.81
CA GLY A 205 3.69 -9.19 -8.71
C GLY A 205 3.79 -8.19 -7.56
N PHE A 206 2.76 -7.35 -7.39
CA PHE A 206 2.64 -6.47 -6.22
C PHE A 206 2.34 -7.22 -4.92
N GLY A 207 1.91 -8.47 -4.99
CA GLY A 207 1.53 -9.26 -3.83
C GLY A 207 0.23 -8.78 -3.19
N HIS A 208 -0.83 -8.62 -3.98
CA HIS A 208 -2.12 -8.18 -3.45
C HIS A 208 -3.29 -8.82 -4.20
N ALA A 209 -4.22 -9.41 -3.47
CA ALA A 209 -5.41 -10.06 -4.00
C ALA A 209 -6.67 -9.47 -3.37
N SER A 210 -7.76 -9.49 -4.13
CA SER A 210 -9.05 -8.93 -3.74
C SER A 210 -10.14 -9.94 -4.10
N LEU A 211 -10.86 -10.44 -3.10
CA LEU A 211 -12.11 -11.19 -3.29
C LEU A 211 -13.25 -10.19 -3.38
N GLY A 212 -13.96 -10.17 -4.51
CA GLY A 212 -14.87 -9.07 -4.82
C GLY A 212 -16.21 -9.53 -5.40
N ARG A 213 -17.30 -8.89 -4.98
CA ARG A 213 -18.65 -9.16 -5.52
C ARG A 213 -19.61 -7.99 -5.32
N GLY A 214 -20.81 -8.14 -5.90
CA GLY A 214 -21.94 -7.24 -5.69
C GLY A 214 -21.95 -6.04 -6.64
N ALA A 215 -23.06 -5.31 -6.62
CA ALA A 215 -23.30 -4.13 -7.45
C ALA A 215 -23.88 -2.97 -6.64
N GLY A 216 -23.60 -1.74 -7.07
CA GLY A 216 -24.02 -0.51 -6.39
C GLY A 216 -23.69 -0.52 -4.89
N PRO A 217 -24.65 -0.19 -3.99
CA PRO A 217 -24.37 -0.10 -2.55
C PRO A 217 -24.01 -1.44 -1.89
N ASN A 218 -24.24 -2.57 -2.57
CA ASN A 218 -23.98 -3.92 -2.07
C ASN A 218 -22.60 -4.46 -2.45
N GLN A 219 -21.74 -3.63 -3.05
CA GLN A 219 -20.38 -4.04 -3.39
C GLN A 219 -19.58 -4.38 -2.13
N MET A 220 -18.82 -5.46 -2.23
CA MET A 220 -17.94 -5.97 -1.18
C MET A 220 -16.58 -6.33 -1.77
N GLN A 221 -15.53 -6.06 -1.00
CA GLN A 221 -14.15 -6.37 -1.33
C GLN A 221 -13.40 -6.78 -0.07
N ALA A 222 -12.88 -8.00 -0.03
CA ALA A 222 -11.96 -8.47 1.01
C ALA A 222 -10.58 -8.65 0.40
N GLN A 223 -9.62 -7.85 0.86
CA GLN A 223 -8.28 -7.76 0.29
C GLN A 223 -7.27 -8.44 1.18
N LEU A 224 -6.38 -9.23 0.58
CA LEU A 224 -5.22 -9.84 1.22
C LEU A 224 -3.96 -9.26 0.61
N HIS A 225 -3.18 -8.56 1.42
CA HIS A 225 -1.86 -8.10 1.03
C HIS A 225 -0.78 -9.09 1.48
N PHE A 226 0.12 -9.50 0.57
CA PHE A 226 1.14 -10.53 0.81
C PHE A 226 2.51 -10.13 0.24
N SER A 227 2.87 -8.86 0.38
CA SER A 227 4.12 -8.29 -0.15
C SER A 227 4.95 -7.62 0.96
N GLY A 228 6.18 -7.21 0.64
CA GLY A 228 7.04 -6.46 1.54
C GLY A 228 8.38 -6.04 0.93
N GLY A 229 9.04 -5.08 1.60
CA GLY A 229 10.47 -4.78 1.47
C GLY A 229 10.90 -3.93 0.27
N TYR A 230 10.13 -2.90 -0.03
CA TYR A 230 10.45 -1.85 -0.99
C TYR A 230 10.46 -0.47 -0.31
N GLY A 231 10.91 0.59 -0.98
CA GLY A 231 10.73 1.95 -0.46
C GLY A 231 9.27 2.17 -0.05
N HIS A 232 9.01 2.90 1.04
CA HIS A 232 7.65 3.24 1.47
C HIS A 232 6.72 2.07 1.91
N HIS A 233 7.24 0.86 2.11
CA HIS A 233 6.48 -0.28 2.64
C HIS A 233 6.14 -0.16 4.14
N HIS A 234 5.13 -0.91 4.56
CA HIS A 234 4.77 -1.17 5.96
C HIS A 234 5.11 -2.63 6.32
N LEU A 235 5.15 -2.96 7.62
CA LEU A 235 5.44 -4.30 8.12
C LEU A 235 4.14 -5.12 8.27
N ASP A 236 3.39 -5.19 7.18
CA ASP A 236 1.96 -5.55 7.13
C ASP A 236 1.69 -6.81 6.29
N ASN A 237 2.67 -7.68 6.09
CA ASN A 237 2.45 -8.90 5.32
C ASN A 237 1.30 -9.74 5.90
N LEU A 238 0.44 -10.25 5.02
CA LEU A 238 -0.82 -10.94 5.30
C LEU A 238 -1.91 -10.07 5.96
N HIS A 239 -1.84 -8.74 5.85
CA HIS A 239 -2.89 -7.83 6.27
C HIS A 239 -4.21 -8.01 5.47
N LEU A 240 -5.34 -7.83 6.16
CA LEU A 240 -6.71 -7.83 5.63
C LEU A 240 -7.32 -6.43 5.63
N THR A 241 -7.88 -6.02 4.50
CA THR A 241 -8.85 -4.92 4.44
C THR A 241 -10.22 -5.46 3.99
N LEU A 242 -11.30 -4.95 4.58
CA LEU A 242 -12.68 -5.29 4.22
C LEU A 242 -13.47 -4.03 3.91
N PHE A 243 -13.84 -3.86 2.65
CA PHE A 243 -14.81 -2.85 2.20
C PHE A 243 -16.16 -3.52 1.95
N ALA A 244 -17.23 -2.96 2.51
CA ALA A 244 -18.60 -3.43 2.27
C ALA A 244 -19.60 -2.32 2.53
N LYS A 245 -20.81 -2.40 1.97
CA LYS A 245 -21.91 -1.46 2.27
C LYS A 245 -21.51 0.02 2.11
N GLY A 246 -20.61 0.28 1.16
CA GLY A 246 -20.09 1.60 0.81
C GLY A 246 -18.98 2.15 1.73
N ARG A 247 -18.42 1.36 2.66
CA ARG A 247 -17.44 1.83 3.65
C ARG A 247 -16.36 0.80 3.98
N GLU A 248 -15.25 1.25 4.58
CA GLU A 248 -14.19 0.39 5.11
C GLU A 248 -14.59 -0.19 6.48
N MET A 249 -15.00 -1.45 6.49
CA MET A 249 -15.39 -2.16 7.72
C MET A 249 -14.19 -2.51 8.59
N LEU A 250 -13.10 -2.91 7.95
CA LEU A 250 -11.78 -3.13 8.53
C LEU A 250 -10.79 -2.45 7.57
N SER A 251 -10.21 -1.33 7.97
CA SER A 251 -9.32 -0.55 7.10
C SER A 251 -7.86 -0.99 7.27
N ASP A 252 -6.97 -0.54 6.40
CA ASP A 252 -5.54 -0.39 6.75
C ASP A 252 -5.33 0.92 7.56
N ILE A 253 -4.11 1.32 7.87
CA ILE A 253 -3.77 2.63 8.45
C ILE A 253 -3.37 3.63 7.36
N GLY A 254 -2.69 3.18 6.31
CA GLY A 254 -2.19 4.03 5.24
C GLY A 254 -1.12 5.04 5.69
N TYR A 255 -0.91 6.08 4.88
CA TYR A 255 0.24 6.97 5.02
C TYR A 255 0.03 8.13 5.99
N THR A 256 1.13 8.55 6.63
CA THR A 256 1.21 9.81 7.37
C THR A 256 2.61 10.42 7.29
N TRP A 257 2.67 11.76 7.24
CA TRP A 257 3.91 12.53 7.46
C TRP A 257 4.11 12.93 8.94
N THR A 258 3.23 12.48 9.83
CA THR A 258 3.29 12.85 11.24
C THR A 258 4.34 12.05 12.02
N SER A 259 4.61 12.49 13.24
CA SER A 259 5.58 11.91 14.19
C SER A 259 5.24 10.50 14.64
N ILE A 260 4.04 9.99 14.31
CA ILE A 260 3.64 8.61 14.59
C ILE A 260 3.78 7.67 13.39
N ARG A 261 4.45 8.10 12.30
CA ARG A 261 4.73 7.20 11.16
C ARG A 261 5.42 5.89 11.57
N TRP A 262 6.28 5.91 12.59
CA TRP A 262 6.90 4.70 13.12
C TRP A 262 5.88 3.66 13.63
N TRP A 263 4.70 4.09 14.07
CA TRP A 263 3.61 3.21 14.48
C TRP A 263 2.83 2.72 13.26
N THR A 264 2.53 3.60 12.30
CA THR A 264 1.75 3.25 11.09
C THR A 264 2.47 2.25 10.20
N THR A 265 3.79 2.11 10.32
CA THR A 265 4.58 1.10 9.60
C THR A 265 4.83 -0.17 10.42
N SER A 266 4.38 -0.24 11.67
CA SER A 266 4.60 -1.38 12.56
C SER A 266 3.52 -2.44 12.37
N THR A 267 3.86 -3.72 12.51
CA THR A 267 2.94 -4.85 12.32
C THR A 267 1.73 -4.76 13.24
N PHE A 268 1.90 -4.24 14.46
CA PHE A 268 0.83 -4.08 15.44
C PHE A 268 -0.30 -3.15 14.96
N SER A 269 -0.01 -2.24 14.03
CA SER A 269 -0.99 -1.27 13.55
C SER A 269 -1.92 -1.83 12.47
N HIS A 270 -1.68 -3.04 11.95
CA HIS A 270 -2.44 -3.61 10.83
C HIS A 270 -3.29 -4.82 11.27
N ASN A 271 -4.29 -5.16 10.45
CA ASN A 271 -5.13 -6.35 10.63
C ASN A 271 -4.38 -7.65 10.26
N THR A 272 -3.40 -8.07 11.05
CA THR A 272 -2.59 -9.29 10.84
C THR A 272 -2.25 -9.97 12.18
N VAL A 273 -1.30 -10.92 12.18
CA VAL A 273 -0.79 -11.56 13.41
C VAL A 273 0.61 -11.09 13.74
N THR A 274 0.88 -10.73 15.01
CA THR A 274 2.26 -10.58 15.49
C THR A 274 2.76 -11.85 16.18
N VAL A 275 4.07 -12.07 16.16
CA VAL A 275 4.73 -13.20 16.84
C VAL A 275 5.70 -12.66 17.88
N ASP A 276 5.51 -13.08 19.14
CA ASP A 276 6.26 -12.59 20.32
C ASP A 276 6.25 -11.06 20.47
N GLY A 277 5.18 -10.42 19.98
CA GLY A 277 5.02 -8.97 19.93
C GLY A 277 5.97 -8.25 18.96
N LYS A 278 6.77 -8.97 18.18
CA LYS A 278 7.76 -8.35 17.27
C LYS A 278 7.13 -7.93 15.96
N ASP A 279 7.68 -6.87 15.39
CA ASP A 279 7.42 -6.50 14.00
C ASP A 279 8.05 -7.51 13.03
N GLN A 280 7.47 -7.60 11.84
CA GLN A 280 8.07 -8.33 10.71
C GLN A 280 9.43 -7.71 10.33
N ALA A 281 10.27 -8.48 9.62
CA ALA A 281 11.63 -8.08 9.26
C ALA A 281 11.69 -7.03 8.13
N GLY A 282 10.64 -6.91 7.31
CA GLY A 282 10.58 -5.95 6.20
C GLY A 282 11.60 -6.23 5.09
N LYS A 283 11.77 -7.50 4.70
CA LYS A 283 12.69 -7.89 3.62
C LYS A 283 11.95 -7.87 2.27
N SER A 284 12.69 -7.68 1.19
CA SER A 284 12.11 -7.66 -0.16
C SER A 284 11.50 -9.04 -0.47
N SER A 285 10.24 -9.06 -0.89
CA SER A 285 9.43 -10.27 -1.12
C SER A 285 9.24 -11.11 0.15
N ASP A 286 8.32 -10.68 1.02
CA ASP A 286 8.05 -11.36 2.29
C ASP A 286 6.89 -12.38 2.23
N GLY A 287 6.13 -12.46 1.12
CA GLY A 287 5.03 -13.41 0.97
C GLY A 287 4.91 -14.09 -0.40
N ASP A 288 4.17 -15.19 -0.44
CA ASP A 288 3.90 -16.01 -1.63
C ASP A 288 2.40 -16.32 -1.73
N LEU A 289 1.83 -16.16 -2.93
CA LEU A 289 0.49 -16.64 -3.22
C LEU A 289 0.47 -18.18 -3.26
N LEU A 290 -0.41 -18.80 -2.49
CA LEU A 290 -0.62 -20.25 -2.50
C LEU A 290 -1.82 -20.64 -3.35
N TRP A 291 -2.94 -19.93 -3.18
CA TRP A 291 -4.20 -20.19 -3.87
C TRP A 291 -4.91 -18.91 -4.24
N PHE A 292 -5.49 -18.86 -5.43
CA PHE A 292 -6.44 -17.83 -5.83
C PHE A 292 -7.53 -18.44 -6.72
N PHE A 293 -8.73 -18.54 -6.18
CA PHE A 293 -9.92 -18.97 -6.90
C PHE A 293 -10.88 -17.76 -6.93
N PRO A 294 -10.89 -16.97 -8.02
CA PRO A 294 -11.66 -15.72 -8.07
C PRO A 294 -13.17 -15.96 -8.01
N ASP A 295 -13.62 -17.12 -8.47
CA ASP A 295 -14.99 -17.61 -8.40
C ASP A 295 -15.01 -19.15 -8.54
N SER A 296 -15.59 -19.83 -7.57
CA SER A 296 -15.88 -21.26 -7.56
C SER A 296 -17.35 -21.45 -7.18
N HIS A 297 -18.24 -21.29 -8.18
CA HIS A 297 -19.69 -21.35 -8.01
C HIS A 297 -20.23 -20.34 -6.97
N GLY A 298 -19.74 -19.11 -7.02
CA GLY A 298 -20.09 -18.00 -6.12
C GLY A 298 -19.13 -17.82 -4.94
N VAL A 299 -18.33 -18.83 -4.60
CA VAL A 299 -17.35 -18.77 -3.50
C VAL A 299 -15.98 -18.35 -4.04
N ALA A 300 -15.39 -17.30 -3.48
CA ALA A 300 -14.06 -16.85 -3.85
C ALA A 300 -13.05 -17.15 -2.73
N VAL A 301 -11.82 -17.51 -3.09
CA VAL A 301 -10.77 -17.94 -2.14
C VAL A 301 -9.44 -17.31 -2.48
N VAL A 302 -8.72 -16.86 -1.46
CA VAL A 302 -7.29 -16.55 -1.56
C VAL A 302 -6.54 -17.10 -0.34
N GLU A 303 -5.38 -17.69 -0.55
CA GLU A 303 -4.44 -18.04 0.52
C GLU A 303 -3.03 -17.58 0.15
N ALA A 304 -2.32 -17.01 1.12
CA ALA A 304 -0.93 -16.63 0.98
C ALA A 304 -0.09 -17.07 2.18
N ASP A 305 1.18 -17.37 1.92
CA ASP A 305 2.22 -17.57 2.90
C ASP A 305 3.00 -16.27 3.12
N GLY A 306 3.38 -16.00 4.36
CA GLY A 306 4.17 -14.84 4.74
C GLY A 306 5.31 -15.20 5.69
N GLN A 307 5.76 -16.45 5.68
CA GLN A 307 6.77 -16.97 6.60
C GLN A 307 8.04 -16.11 6.62
N ARG A 308 8.44 -15.58 5.46
CA ARG A 308 9.66 -14.77 5.30
C ARG A 308 9.60 -13.45 6.08
N GLY A 309 8.41 -12.87 6.25
CA GLY A 309 8.20 -11.70 7.10
C GLY A 309 8.67 -11.89 8.54
N TYR A 310 8.65 -13.12 9.06
CA TYR A 310 9.17 -13.46 10.39
C TYR A 310 10.43 -14.34 10.35
N GLY A 311 11.23 -14.27 9.29
CA GLY A 311 12.46 -15.06 9.15
C GLY A 311 13.54 -14.80 10.22
N HIS A 312 13.33 -13.84 11.12
CA HIS A 312 14.18 -13.56 12.28
C HIS A 312 13.74 -14.31 13.56
N ILE A 313 12.60 -15.01 13.54
CA ILE A 313 12.11 -15.86 14.62
C ILE A 313 12.57 -17.29 14.39
N GLU A 314 13.34 -17.84 15.34
CA GLU A 314 13.86 -19.20 15.24
C GLU A 314 12.70 -20.21 15.17
N LYS A 315 12.80 -21.18 14.24
CA LYS A 315 11.82 -22.27 14.04
C LYS A 315 10.39 -21.78 13.76
N LEU A 316 10.22 -20.56 13.23
CA LEU A 316 8.96 -20.17 12.61
C LEU A 316 8.88 -20.74 11.19
N ASP A 317 7.87 -21.56 10.96
CA ASP A 317 7.72 -22.31 9.72
C ASP A 317 6.31 -22.24 9.12
N THR A 318 5.37 -21.60 9.82
CA THR A 318 4.02 -21.35 9.33
C THR A 318 3.62 -19.94 9.72
N TYR A 319 3.28 -19.13 8.71
CA TYR A 319 2.61 -17.85 8.86
C TYR A 319 1.76 -17.66 7.61
N ARG A 320 0.49 -18.08 7.67
CA ARG A 320 -0.38 -18.22 6.50
C ARG A 320 -1.77 -17.67 6.78
N ARG A 321 -2.38 -17.06 5.78
CA ARG A 321 -3.75 -16.55 5.87
C ARG A 321 -4.57 -17.00 4.67
N LEU A 322 -5.73 -17.58 4.97
CA LEU A 322 -6.76 -17.97 4.02
C LEU A 322 -7.98 -17.07 4.23
N LEU A 323 -8.46 -16.46 3.15
CA LEU A 323 -9.74 -15.77 3.11
C LEU A 323 -10.68 -16.51 2.16
N VAL A 324 -11.93 -16.69 2.58
CA VAL A 324 -13.00 -17.28 1.76
C VAL A 324 -14.22 -16.38 1.81
N MET A 325 -14.62 -15.81 0.69
CA MET A 325 -15.84 -15.01 0.56
C MET A 325 -17.01 -15.91 0.16
N ILE A 326 -18.06 -15.92 0.97
CA ILE A 326 -19.23 -16.79 0.78
C ILE A 326 -20.49 -15.93 0.60
N PRO A 327 -21.18 -16.01 -0.54
CA PRO A 327 -22.41 -15.27 -0.79
C PRO A 327 -23.58 -15.86 0.01
N VAL A 328 -24.44 -14.98 0.51
CA VAL A 328 -25.69 -15.34 1.21
C VAL A 328 -26.90 -14.92 0.37
N SER A 329 -26.84 -13.71 -0.20
CA SER A 329 -27.87 -13.12 -1.06
C SER A 329 -27.21 -12.20 -2.10
N ASP A 330 -27.98 -11.58 -2.99
CA ASP A 330 -27.47 -10.53 -3.88
C ASP A 330 -26.84 -9.35 -3.12
N ALA A 331 -27.32 -9.08 -1.90
CA ALA A 331 -26.86 -7.99 -1.06
C ALA A 331 -25.73 -8.38 -0.09
N ASP A 332 -25.70 -9.64 0.36
CA ASP A 332 -24.93 -10.06 1.52
C ASP A 332 -23.97 -11.20 1.23
N ALA A 333 -22.80 -11.12 1.86
CA ALA A 333 -21.78 -12.15 1.92
C ALA A 333 -21.01 -11.99 3.23
N TYR A 334 -20.32 -13.04 3.65
CA TYR A 334 -19.39 -13.00 4.76
C TYR A 334 -18.02 -13.53 4.33
N VAL A 335 -16.99 -13.22 5.12
CA VAL A 335 -15.63 -13.68 4.86
C VAL A 335 -15.19 -14.59 5.98
N VAL A 336 -14.84 -15.83 5.67
CA VAL A 336 -14.11 -16.72 6.58
C VAL A 336 -12.64 -16.33 6.52
N ASP A 337 -12.04 -16.08 7.67
CA ASP A 337 -10.64 -15.68 7.84
C ASP A 337 -9.94 -16.70 8.73
N LEU A 338 -8.94 -17.38 8.18
CA LEU A 338 -8.15 -18.38 8.87
C LEU A 338 -6.68 -18.03 8.82
N PHE A 339 -6.13 -17.64 9.97
CA PHE A 339 -4.72 -17.36 10.14
C PHE A 339 -4.03 -18.49 10.91
N ARG A 340 -3.01 -19.10 10.32
CA ARG A 340 -2.23 -20.19 10.93
C ARG A 340 -0.81 -19.72 11.22
N THR A 341 -0.35 -19.99 12.43
CA THR A 341 1.00 -19.62 12.86
C THR A 341 1.65 -20.75 13.66
N ARG A 342 2.90 -21.07 13.33
CA ARG A 342 3.75 -21.99 14.10
C ARG A 342 5.15 -21.38 14.23
N GLY A 343 5.58 -21.15 15.47
CA GLY A 343 6.81 -20.43 15.82
C GLY A 343 6.59 -19.57 17.07
N GLY A 344 7.65 -19.03 17.67
CA GLY A 344 7.51 -18.16 18.85
C GLY A 344 6.73 -18.78 20.00
N SER A 345 6.23 -17.94 20.91
CA SER A 345 5.48 -18.34 22.12
C SER A 345 4.16 -17.58 22.30
N VAL A 346 4.04 -16.38 21.76
CA VAL A 346 2.85 -15.52 21.84
C VAL A 346 2.42 -15.14 20.43
N HIS A 347 1.15 -15.34 20.11
CA HIS A 347 0.54 -14.86 18.88
C HIS A 347 -0.59 -13.89 19.21
N ASP A 348 -0.54 -12.68 18.65
CA ASP A 348 -1.62 -11.70 18.74
C ASP A 348 -2.25 -11.50 17.37
N TRP A 349 -3.51 -11.90 17.23
CA TRP A 349 -4.32 -11.57 16.05
C TRP A 349 -5.02 -10.23 16.25
N LEU A 350 -4.87 -9.35 15.28
CA LEU A 350 -5.19 -7.94 15.39
C LEU A 350 -6.28 -7.59 14.39
N LEU A 351 -7.26 -6.80 14.83
CA LEU A 351 -8.23 -6.13 13.98
C LEU A 351 -8.49 -4.72 14.49
N HIS A 352 -8.71 -3.78 13.60
CA HIS A 352 -9.21 -2.45 13.92
C HIS A 352 -10.33 -2.02 12.96
N GLY A 353 -11.14 -1.07 13.43
CA GLY A 353 -12.19 -0.47 12.61
C GLY A 353 -11.65 0.52 11.58
N ASP A 354 -12.56 1.33 11.06
CA ASP A 354 -12.31 2.40 10.09
C ASP A 354 -11.33 3.46 10.64
N ALA A 355 -10.31 3.77 9.85
CA ALA A 355 -9.28 4.76 10.19
C ALA A 355 -9.65 6.20 9.77
N ASP A 356 -10.73 6.41 9.03
CA ASP A 356 -11.22 7.70 8.56
C ASP A 356 -12.50 8.17 9.29
N GLU A 357 -13.30 7.24 9.83
CA GLU A 357 -14.56 7.54 10.52
C GLU A 357 -14.66 6.93 11.92
N ASP A 358 -15.41 7.58 12.81
CA ASP A 358 -15.56 7.13 14.19
C ASP A 358 -16.40 5.85 14.27
N MET A 359 -15.80 4.79 14.83
CA MET A 359 -16.48 3.54 15.17
C MET A 359 -16.45 3.25 16.68
N SER A 360 -17.44 2.48 17.13
CA SER A 360 -17.46 1.85 18.46
C SER A 360 -17.26 0.34 18.32
N ALA A 361 -16.84 -0.33 19.40
CA ALA A 361 -16.74 -1.79 19.43
C ALA A 361 -17.35 -2.37 20.71
N ALA A 362 -18.08 -3.47 20.56
CA ALA A 362 -18.70 -4.20 21.66
C ALA A 362 -18.32 -5.69 21.60
N CYS A 363 -17.86 -6.24 22.73
CA CYS A 363 -17.55 -7.66 22.88
C CYS A 363 -18.73 -8.38 23.53
N SER A 364 -19.00 -9.62 23.11
CA SER A 364 -20.01 -10.48 23.74
C SER A 364 -19.59 -10.97 25.13
N LEU A 365 -18.31 -10.89 25.47
CA LEU A 365 -17.79 -11.24 26.78
C LEU A 365 -17.79 -10.03 27.73
N PRO A 366 -18.04 -10.24 29.04
CA PRO A 366 -17.89 -9.18 30.03
C PRO A 366 -16.41 -8.83 30.21
N LEU A 367 -15.99 -7.69 29.66
CA LEU A 367 -14.63 -7.19 29.81
C LEU A 367 -14.47 -6.50 31.17
N SER A 368 -13.55 -6.98 32.01
CA SER A 368 -13.49 -6.61 33.43
C SER A 368 -12.19 -5.93 33.86
N GLN A 369 -11.05 -6.31 33.27
CA GLN A 369 -9.78 -5.66 33.58
C GLN A 369 -9.65 -4.38 32.76
N LYS A 370 -9.47 -3.23 33.41
CA LYS A 370 -9.21 -1.94 32.75
C LYS A 370 -7.75 -1.58 32.87
N LEU A 371 -7.09 -1.36 31.74
CA LEU A 371 -5.72 -0.87 31.64
C LEU A 371 -5.75 0.47 30.90
N ALA A 372 -5.00 1.44 31.40
CA ALA A 372 -4.88 2.73 30.71
C ALA A 372 -4.23 2.56 29.33
N ARG A 373 -3.27 1.63 29.22
CA ARG A 373 -2.56 1.26 28.00
C ARG A 373 -2.27 -0.23 27.97
N MET A 374 -2.07 -0.79 26.78
CA MET A 374 -1.60 -2.17 26.66
C MET A 374 -0.15 -2.30 27.15
N ASP A 375 0.16 -3.42 27.79
CA ASP A 375 1.53 -3.72 28.21
C ASP A 375 2.42 -3.90 26.98
N ALA A 376 3.40 -3.02 26.85
CA ALA A 376 4.35 -2.99 25.75
C ALA A 376 5.20 -4.26 25.67
N LYS A 377 5.52 -4.87 26.82
CA LYS A 377 6.57 -5.91 26.95
C LYS A 377 7.84 -5.61 26.14
N GLY A 378 8.21 -4.32 26.02
CA GLY A 378 9.37 -3.86 25.24
C GLY A 378 9.08 -3.47 23.79
N VAL A 379 7.84 -3.53 23.33
CA VAL A 379 7.41 -3.18 21.96
C VAL A 379 6.57 -1.90 21.99
N LYS A 380 7.19 -0.80 21.55
CA LYS A 380 6.61 0.55 21.61
C LYS A 380 5.24 0.68 20.94
N ALA A 381 4.96 -0.10 19.90
CA ALA A 381 3.71 0.00 19.15
C ALA A 381 2.46 -0.35 19.99
N TYR A 382 2.58 -1.29 20.93
CA TYR A 382 1.50 -1.69 21.83
C TYR A 382 1.11 -0.56 22.80
N GLU A 383 2.05 0.33 23.16
CA GLU A 383 1.81 1.42 24.12
C GLU A 383 0.82 2.47 23.63
N LEU A 384 0.61 2.56 22.31
CA LEU A 384 -0.35 3.48 21.72
C LEU A 384 -1.79 2.98 21.83
N MET A 385 -2.01 1.71 22.11
CA MET A 385 -3.34 1.20 22.40
C MET A 385 -3.73 1.59 23.83
N ARG A 386 -4.85 2.31 23.98
CA ARG A 386 -5.36 2.84 25.24
C ARG A 386 -6.78 2.38 25.56
N ASP A 387 -7.23 2.75 26.76
CA ASP A 387 -8.59 2.45 27.26
C ASP A 387 -8.90 0.95 27.17
N VAL A 388 -7.88 0.12 27.43
CA VAL A 388 -7.90 -1.31 27.14
C VAL A 388 -8.72 -2.03 28.20
N GLN A 389 -9.67 -2.81 27.73
CA GLN A 389 -10.44 -3.75 28.53
C GLN A 389 -10.08 -5.18 28.13
N SER A 390 -10.03 -6.11 29.08
CA SER A 390 -9.69 -7.51 28.77
C SER A 390 -10.61 -8.54 29.41
N ALA A 391 -10.65 -9.72 28.81
CA ALA A 391 -11.30 -10.93 29.32
C ALA A 391 -10.55 -12.19 28.87
N GLN A 392 -10.75 -13.28 29.60
CA GLN A 392 -10.35 -14.62 29.16
C GLN A 392 -11.51 -15.29 28.43
N ALA A 393 -11.19 -15.99 27.34
CA ALA A 393 -12.13 -16.73 26.52
C ALA A 393 -11.63 -18.18 26.36
N ALA A 394 -12.49 -19.13 26.71
CA ALA A 394 -12.29 -20.56 26.42
C ALA A 394 -13.14 -21.03 25.22
N GLU A 395 -14.24 -20.33 24.95
CA GLU A 395 -15.17 -20.59 23.86
C GLU A 395 -15.08 -19.48 22.80
N GLY A 396 -15.88 -19.60 21.74
CA GLY A 396 -16.02 -18.53 20.74
C GLY A 396 -16.63 -17.26 21.33
N LEU A 397 -16.39 -16.14 20.67
CA LEU A 397 -16.92 -14.83 21.06
C LEU A 397 -17.20 -13.97 19.83
N ASN A 398 -18.00 -12.92 20.04
CA ASN A 398 -18.32 -11.95 19.01
C ASN A 398 -17.78 -10.57 19.38
N VAL A 399 -17.21 -9.87 18.42
CA VAL A 399 -16.90 -8.43 18.53
C VAL A 399 -17.60 -7.71 17.40
N THR A 400 -18.42 -6.71 17.71
CA THR A 400 -19.14 -5.93 16.71
C THR A 400 -18.55 -4.53 16.66
N PHE A 401 -18.05 -4.13 15.50
CA PHE A 401 -17.63 -2.76 15.20
C PHE A 401 -18.78 -2.05 14.49
N THR A 402 -19.21 -0.88 14.97
CA THR A 402 -20.30 -0.09 14.37
C THR A 402 -19.91 1.36 14.17
N TYR A 403 -20.39 1.98 13.10
CA TYR A 403 -20.20 3.42 12.89
C TYR A 403 -20.97 4.22 13.92
N VAL A 404 -20.32 5.19 14.56
CA VAL A 404 -20.99 6.05 15.57
C VAL A 404 -22.11 6.87 14.93
N ALA A 405 -21.91 7.35 13.70
CA ALA A 405 -22.91 8.11 12.95
C ALA A 405 -24.03 7.23 12.34
N ASN A 406 -23.80 5.91 12.23
CA ASN A 406 -24.80 4.95 11.73
C ASN A 406 -24.65 3.61 12.46
N PRO A 407 -25.20 3.47 13.68
CA PRO A 407 -24.99 2.30 14.53
C PRO A 407 -25.50 0.98 13.95
N ASP A 408 -26.44 1.03 13.00
CA ASP A 408 -26.97 -0.13 12.30
C ASP A 408 -26.06 -0.59 11.13
N LYS A 409 -24.92 0.08 10.91
CA LYS A 409 -23.92 -0.30 9.90
C LYS A 409 -22.60 -0.65 10.55
N GLY A 410 -22.02 -1.77 10.15
CA GLY A 410 -20.75 -2.22 10.71
C GLY A 410 -20.36 -3.63 10.30
N VAL A 411 -19.46 -4.23 11.09
CA VAL A 411 -19.03 -5.62 10.93
C VAL A 411 -19.08 -6.35 12.26
N ARG A 412 -19.71 -7.52 12.26
CA ARG A 412 -19.63 -8.46 13.38
C ARG A 412 -18.59 -9.52 13.05
N VAL A 413 -17.62 -9.66 13.94
CA VAL A 413 -16.56 -10.67 13.88
C VAL A 413 -16.94 -11.79 14.82
N HIS A 414 -17.22 -12.97 14.28
CA HIS A 414 -17.44 -14.19 15.05
C HIS A 414 -16.11 -14.94 15.16
N LEU A 415 -15.44 -14.86 16.31
CA LEU A 415 -14.22 -15.60 16.55
C LEU A 415 -14.55 -16.98 17.12
N VAL A 416 -13.99 -18.00 16.50
CA VAL A 416 -14.18 -19.38 16.90
C VAL A 416 -13.17 -19.75 17.99
N GLY A 417 -13.65 -20.43 19.03
CA GLY A 417 -12.80 -20.93 20.11
C GLY A 417 -11.70 -21.85 19.58
N GLY A 418 -10.49 -21.72 20.12
CA GLY A 418 -9.32 -22.46 19.65
C GLY A 418 -8.26 -22.63 20.72
N GLY A 419 -8.70 -22.79 21.99
CA GLY A 419 -7.86 -22.85 23.18
C GLY A 419 -7.99 -21.62 24.06
N GLN A 420 -7.25 -21.61 25.17
CA GLN A 420 -7.22 -20.47 26.11
C GLN A 420 -6.75 -19.22 25.38
N THR A 421 -7.63 -18.24 25.33
CA THR A 421 -7.44 -17.01 24.56
C THR A 421 -7.67 -15.81 25.47
N GLN A 422 -6.76 -14.84 25.44
CA GLN A 422 -6.94 -13.57 26.11
C GLN A 422 -7.40 -12.53 25.08
N VAL A 423 -8.50 -11.86 25.36
CA VAL A 423 -9.07 -10.83 24.48
C VAL A 423 -8.81 -9.46 25.09
N PHE A 424 -8.34 -8.53 24.27
CA PHE A 424 -8.21 -7.12 24.62
C PHE A 424 -8.99 -6.28 23.61
N LEU A 425 -9.79 -5.34 24.11
CA LEU A 425 -10.51 -4.37 23.31
C LEU A 425 -10.17 -2.98 23.83
N GLY A 426 -9.73 -2.10 22.94
CA GLY A 426 -9.30 -0.75 23.29
C GLY A 426 -9.32 0.15 22.08
N ARG A 427 -8.50 1.19 22.09
CA ARG A 427 -8.45 2.17 21.02
C ARG A 427 -7.02 2.49 20.62
N SER A 428 -6.81 2.67 19.33
CA SER A 428 -5.52 3.10 18.76
C SER A 428 -5.69 4.34 17.89
N PRO A 429 -4.60 5.07 17.59
CA PRO A 429 -4.67 6.29 16.80
C PRO A 429 -5.31 6.07 15.42
N SER A 430 -6.26 6.92 15.05
CA SER A 430 -6.86 7.00 13.72
C SER A 430 -6.13 8.11 12.94
N VAL A 431 -4.97 7.75 12.39
CA VAL A 431 -4.00 8.74 11.89
C VAL A 431 -4.39 9.43 10.60
N ARG A 432 -5.23 8.82 9.75
CA ARG A 432 -5.59 9.39 8.43
C ARG A 432 -6.25 10.76 8.54
N ARG A 433 -6.99 10.98 9.63
CA ARG A 433 -7.68 12.24 9.98
C ARG A 433 -6.73 13.36 10.45
N THR A 434 -5.44 13.08 10.61
CA THR A 434 -4.43 14.07 11.01
C THR A 434 -3.99 14.99 9.87
N GLY A 435 -4.39 14.68 8.63
CA GLY A 435 -4.13 15.48 7.44
C GLY A 435 -3.29 14.73 6.40
N ILE A 436 -3.34 15.23 5.16
CA ILE A 436 -2.68 14.63 3.99
C ILE A 436 -1.54 15.53 3.51
N GLY A 437 -0.42 14.93 3.13
CA GLY A 437 0.76 15.63 2.61
C GLY A 437 1.30 16.68 3.59
N GLY A 438 1.70 17.85 3.07
CA GLY A 438 2.16 18.99 3.88
C GLY A 438 1.10 19.61 4.81
N ARG A 439 -0.14 19.12 4.78
CA ARG A 439 -1.21 19.52 5.71
C ARG A 439 -1.35 18.57 6.90
N GLY A 440 -0.49 17.55 7.01
CA GLY A 440 -0.41 16.69 8.20
C GLY A 440 -0.08 17.52 9.45
N ASP A 441 -0.83 17.34 10.53
CA ASP A 441 -0.71 18.12 11.75
C ASP A 441 -0.30 17.23 12.93
N ASN A 442 0.97 17.37 13.35
CA ASN A 442 1.52 16.66 14.51
C ASN A 442 0.76 16.90 15.81
N ARG A 443 0.04 18.02 15.93
CA ARG A 443 -0.74 18.33 17.13
C ARG A 443 -2.00 17.48 17.24
N LYS A 444 -2.46 16.86 16.14
CA LYS A 444 -3.70 16.09 16.06
C LYS A 444 -3.53 14.58 16.15
N VAL A 445 -2.29 14.08 16.24
CA VAL A 445 -1.99 12.64 16.16
C VAL A 445 -2.66 11.80 17.24
N LEU A 446 -3.07 12.42 18.35
CA LEU A 446 -3.80 11.79 19.44
C LEU A 446 -5.22 12.36 19.63
N ASP A 447 -5.76 13.07 18.64
CA ASP A 447 -7.15 13.59 18.69
C ASP A 447 -8.16 12.55 18.21
N PHE A 448 -7.75 11.67 17.29
CA PHE A 448 -8.62 10.70 16.63
C PHE A 448 -8.24 9.27 16.99
N TRP A 449 -9.25 8.44 17.24
CA TRP A 449 -9.07 7.11 17.82
C TRP A 449 -10.10 6.14 17.27
N MET A 450 -9.62 5.00 16.76
CA MET A 450 -10.44 3.91 16.28
C MET A 450 -10.38 2.71 17.24
N PRO A 451 -11.42 1.88 17.31
CA PRO A 451 -11.40 0.68 18.11
C PRO A 451 -10.41 -0.34 17.56
N GLN A 452 -9.69 -1.03 18.44
CA GLN A 452 -8.79 -2.14 18.11
C GLN A 452 -9.05 -3.33 19.02
N LEU A 453 -9.11 -4.51 18.40
CA LEU A 453 -9.21 -5.83 19.01
C LEU A 453 -7.85 -6.53 18.93
N VAL A 454 -7.41 -7.10 20.05
CA VAL A 454 -6.25 -8.00 20.12
C VAL A 454 -6.70 -9.31 20.72
N VAL A 455 -6.45 -10.41 20.01
CA VAL A 455 -6.75 -11.77 20.44
C VAL A 455 -5.43 -12.51 20.61
N ARG A 456 -5.06 -12.73 21.87
CA ARG A 456 -3.78 -13.32 22.26
C ARG A 456 -3.92 -14.79 22.57
N ARG A 457 -3.02 -15.60 22.02
CA ARG A 457 -2.79 -16.99 22.44
C ARG A 457 -1.33 -17.20 22.78
N THR A 458 -1.09 -18.00 23.81
CA THR A 458 0.26 -18.22 24.35
C THR A 458 0.48 -19.72 24.57
N GLY A 459 1.69 -20.18 24.28
CA GLY A 459 2.13 -21.53 24.59
C GLY A 459 3.65 -21.68 24.55
N PRO A 460 4.18 -22.88 24.81
CA PRO A 460 5.61 -23.14 24.74
C PRO A 460 6.11 -23.04 23.29
N ALA A 461 7.28 -22.44 23.10
CA ALA A 461 7.89 -22.30 21.78
C ALA A 461 8.50 -23.62 21.26
N PRO A 462 8.33 -23.97 19.97
CA PRO A 462 7.52 -23.28 18.96
C PRO A 462 6.03 -23.56 19.16
N PHE A 463 5.25 -22.50 19.40
CA PHE A 463 3.81 -22.61 19.63
C PHE A 463 3.07 -22.66 18.30
N GLN A 464 2.01 -23.47 18.22
CA GLN A 464 1.11 -23.54 17.06
C GLN A 464 -0.28 -23.04 17.45
N SER A 465 -0.84 -22.13 16.66
CA SER A 465 -2.23 -21.68 16.80
C SER A 465 -2.88 -21.36 15.46
N ALA A 466 -4.21 -21.44 15.44
CA ALA A 466 -5.03 -21.02 14.30
C ALA A 466 -6.15 -20.07 14.75
N PHE A 467 -6.17 -18.83 14.26
CA PHE A 467 -7.27 -17.90 14.47
C PHE A 467 -8.29 -18.10 13.34
N ALA A 468 -9.51 -18.51 13.70
CA ALA A 468 -10.60 -18.71 12.76
C ALA A 468 -11.72 -17.74 13.09
N ALA A 469 -12.07 -16.88 12.14
CA ALA A 469 -13.10 -15.87 12.29
C ALA A 469 -14.04 -15.84 11.08
N VAL A 470 -15.26 -15.35 11.32
CA VAL A 470 -16.21 -14.99 10.26
C VAL A 470 -16.51 -13.50 10.38
N HIS A 471 -16.19 -12.75 9.32
CA HIS A 471 -16.47 -11.32 9.20
C HIS A 471 -17.81 -11.12 8.50
N GLU A 472 -18.78 -10.59 9.23
CA GLU A 472 -20.15 -10.38 8.81
C GLU A 472 -20.44 -8.88 8.70
N PRO A 473 -20.21 -8.25 7.54
CA PRO A 473 -20.55 -6.84 7.34
C PRO A 473 -22.06 -6.67 7.13
N PHE A 474 -22.67 -5.71 7.81
CA PHE A 474 -24.13 -5.48 7.78
C PHE A 474 -24.49 -4.00 7.59
N ASP A 475 -25.68 -3.77 7.04
CA ASP A 475 -26.36 -2.47 6.95
C ASP A 475 -27.83 -2.71 7.33
N GLY A 476 -28.23 -2.31 8.53
CA GLY A 476 -29.45 -2.76 9.18
C GLY A 476 -29.18 -3.83 10.24
N LYS A 477 -29.51 -5.09 9.92
CA LYS A 477 -29.38 -6.21 10.88
C LYS A 477 -28.30 -7.19 10.44
N PRO A 478 -27.51 -7.73 11.39
CA PRO A 478 -26.73 -8.94 11.16
C PRO A 478 -27.63 -10.10 10.69
N PHE A 479 -27.13 -10.91 9.76
CA PHE A 479 -27.79 -12.03 9.09
C PHE A 479 -27.23 -13.41 9.49
N ILE A 480 -26.18 -13.50 10.31
CA ILE A 480 -25.65 -14.76 10.86
C ILE A 480 -26.21 -14.97 12.26
N GLU A 481 -26.92 -16.09 12.44
CA GLU A 481 -27.46 -16.51 13.74
C GLU A 481 -26.36 -17.08 14.64
N SER A 482 -25.50 -17.94 14.09
CA SER A 482 -24.40 -18.55 14.86
C SER A 482 -23.26 -19.06 13.98
N VAL A 483 -22.06 -19.09 14.58
CA VAL A 483 -20.86 -19.74 14.03
C VAL A 483 -20.33 -20.72 15.07
N THR A 484 -20.28 -22.01 14.73
CA THR A 484 -19.84 -23.05 15.65
C THR A 484 -18.71 -23.87 15.05
N ALA A 485 -17.67 -24.16 15.85
CA ALA A 485 -16.65 -25.15 15.49
C ALA A 485 -17.27 -26.54 15.38
N LEU A 486 -16.85 -27.30 14.36
CA LEU A 486 -17.17 -28.72 14.24
C LEU A 486 -15.93 -29.56 14.58
N PRO A 487 -16.11 -30.72 15.23
CA PRO A 487 -14.99 -31.63 15.47
C PRO A 487 -14.49 -32.19 14.14
N LEU A 488 -13.16 -32.31 14.03
CA LEU A 488 -12.49 -32.97 12.92
C LEU A 488 -12.24 -34.45 13.26
N ALA A 489 -12.47 -35.33 12.28
CA ALA A 489 -12.20 -36.75 12.40
C ALA A 489 -11.40 -37.23 11.17
N PRO A 490 -10.09 -37.51 11.30
CA PRO A 490 -9.27 -37.38 12.52
C PRO A 490 -9.02 -35.90 12.91
N PRO A 491 -8.65 -35.62 14.18
CA PRO A 491 -8.24 -34.28 14.58
C PRO A 491 -7.02 -33.81 13.76
N ASP A 492 -7.05 -32.57 13.28
CA ASP A 492 -5.95 -31.95 12.56
C ASP A 492 -5.75 -30.50 13.06
N PRO A 493 -4.60 -30.18 13.68
CA PRO A 493 -4.34 -28.84 14.20
C PRO A 493 -4.07 -27.78 13.13
N SER A 494 -4.04 -28.18 11.84
CA SER A 494 -3.91 -27.30 10.68
C SER A 494 -5.23 -27.08 9.93
N ALA A 495 -6.27 -27.84 10.25
CA ALA A 495 -7.59 -27.71 9.64
C ALA A 495 -8.59 -27.08 10.63
N VAL A 496 -9.61 -26.45 10.07
CA VAL A 496 -10.74 -25.88 10.82
C VAL A 496 -12.02 -26.25 10.09
N ALA A 497 -12.98 -26.80 10.81
CA ALA A 497 -14.33 -27.04 10.30
C ALA A 497 -15.31 -26.13 11.03
N LEU A 498 -16.11 -25.38 10.26
CA LEU A 498 -17.08 -24.41 10.78
C LEU A 498 -18.48 -24.76 10.26
N ARG A 499 -19.48 -24.55 11.11
CA ARG A 499 -20.88 -24.44 10.69
C ARG A 499 -21.33 -23.00 10.90
N VAL A 500 -21.76 -22.36 9.83
CA VAL A 500 -22.36 -21.02 9.84
C VAL A 500 -23.86 -21.19 9.59
N LYS A 501 -24.69 -20.71 10.52
CA LYS A 501 -26.15 -20.72 10.39
C LYS A 501 -26.62 -19.29 10.11
N HIS A 502 -27.28 -19.08 8.98
CA HIS A 502 -27.89 -17.80 8.64
C HIS A 502 -29.23 -17.65 9.35
N SER A 503 -29.62 -16.41 9.60
CA SER A 503 -30.99 -16.06 10.01
C SER A 503 -31.92 -16.28 8.82
N ASP A 504 -33.12 -16.79 9.09
CA ASP A 504 -34.17 -17.02 8.07
C ASP A 504 -34.68 -15.71 7.43
#